data_AF-A0A7C4TV30-F1
#
_entry.id   AF-A0A7C4TV30-F1
#
_cell.length_a   1.000
_cell.length_b   1.000
_cell.length_c   1.000
_cell.angle_alpha   90.00
_cell.angle_beta   90.00
_cell.angle_gamma   90.00
#
_symmetry.space_group_name_H-M   'P 1'
#
loop_
_entity.id
_entity.type
_entity.pdbx_description
1 polymer ?
#
loop_
_entity_poly.entity_id
_entity_poly.type
_entity_poly.pdbx_seq_one_letter_code
_entity_poly.pdbx_strand_id
1 'polypeptide(L)'
;MKKLVVGALVVAMVLGLFLRPAVAANEVVIKMTVGSKDAFVNGKKVTLDSPPVIDNGRTLVPFRFIGESIGAKISWDATKKEVGYVFGDINLTLTIGSNKAVVNNVINMLDVPP
;
A
#
# COMPACT_ATOMS: atom_id res chain seq x y z
N MET A 1 -21.59 -50.08 -11.92
CA MET A 1 -21.74 -48.68 -12.39
C MET A 1 -21.61 -47.61 -11.27
N LYS A 2 -20.97 -47.89 -10.11
CA LYS A 2 -20.84 -46.92 -8.99
C LYS A 2 -19.41 -46.36 -8.77
N LYS A 3 -18.38 -46.98 -9.35
CA LYS A 3 -16.97 -46.56 -9.21
C LYS A 3 -16.50 -45.52 -10.25
N LEU A 4 -17.28 -45.32 -11.31
CA LEU A 4 -16.98 -44.36 -12.39
C LEU A 4 -17.35 -42.91 -12.02
N VAL A 5 -18.33 -42.70 -11.14
CA VAL A 5 -18.80 -41.35 -10.74
C VAL A 5 -17.83 -40.68 -9.76
N VAL A 6 -17.22 -41.46 -8.86
CA VAL A 6 -16.29 -40.94 -7.84
C VAL A 6 -14.97 -40.46 -8.46
N GLY A 7 -14.44 -41.18 -9.47
CA GLY A 7 -13.22 -40.76 -10.17
C GLY A 7 -13.39 -39.45 -10.95
N ALA A 8 -14.55 -39.27 -11.60
CA ALA A 8 -14.86 -38.03 -12.34
C ALA A 8 -15.02 -36.81 -11.42
N LEU A 9 -15.58 -37.01 -10.22
CA LEU A 9 -15.78 -35.92 -9.25
C LEU A 9 -14.45 -35.41 -8.67
N VAL A 10 -13.52 -36.32 -8.35
CA VAL A 10 -12.19 -35.96 -7.82
C VAL A 10 -11.35 -35.26 -8.89
N VAL A 11 -11.42 -35.71 -10.14
CA VAL A 11 -10.71 -35.06 -11.26
C VAL A 11 -11.26 -33.65 -11.53
N ALA A 12 -12.57 -33.43 -11.46
CA ALA A 12 -13.17 -32.10 -11.59
C ALA A 12 -12.77 -31.16 -10.43
N MET A 13 -12.65 -31.69 -9.21
CA MET A 13 -12.20 -30.92 -8.04
C MET A 13 -10.73 -30.51 -8.13
N VAL A 14 -9.87 -31.39 -8.66
CA VAL A 14 -8.44 -31.12 -8.89
C VAL A 14 -8.22 -30.18 -10.09
N LEU A 15 -9.00 -30.30 -11.16
CA LEU A 15 -8.94 -29.35 -12.29
C LEU A 15 -9.44 -27.95 -11.91
N GLY A 16 -10.45 -27.85 -11.04
CA GLY A 16 -10.96 -26.58 -10.53
C GLY A 16 -9.93 -25.77 -9.72
N LEU A 17 -8.91 -26.43 -9.15
CA LEU A 17 -7.83 -25.77 -8.41
C LEU A 17 -6.78 -25.10 -9.30
N PHE A 18 -6.76 -25.37 -10.62
CA PHE A 18 -5.83 -24.75 -11.58
C PHE A 18 -6.42 -23.56 -12.35
N LEU A 19 -7.73 -23.32 -12.26
CA LEU A 19 -8.40 -22.14 -12.86
C LEU A 19 -8.60 -21.01 -11.85
N ARG A 20 -7.57 -20.67 -11.08
CA ARG A 20 -7.59 -19.41 -10.33
C ARG A 20 -7.30 -18.31 -11.34
N PRO A 21 -8.25 -17.42 -11.68
CA PRO A 21 -7.91 -16.26 -12.49
C PRO A 21 -6.79 -15.51 -11.76
N ALA A 22 -5.67 -15.28 -12.45
CA ALA A 22 -4.65 -14.39 -11.95
C ALA A 22 -5.32 -13.04 -11.72
N VAL A 23 -5.47 -12.63 -10.46
CA VAL A 23 -5.94 -11.30 -10.14
C VAL A 23 -4.88 -10.36 -10.69
N ALA A 24 -5.16 -9.71 -11.81
CA ALA A 24 -4.29 -8.68 -12.34
C ALA A 24 -4.18 -7.60 -11.26
N ALA A 25 -3.02 -7.52 -10.61
CA ALA A 25 -2.74 -6.44 -9.68
C ALA A 25 -2.76 -5.15 -10.50
N ASN A 26 -3.69 -4.26 -10.20
CA ASN A 26 -3.73 -2.96 -10.86
C ASN A 26 -2.49 -2.17 -10.41
N GLU A 27 -1.49 -2.08 -11.29
CA GLU A 27 -0.24 -1.38 -10.99
C GLU A 27 -0.50 0.13 -10.99
N VAL A 28 -0.21 0.78 -9.86
CA VAL A 28 -0.29 2.24 -9.73
C VAL A 28 1.11 2.82 -9.90
N VAL A 29 1.32 3.55 -10.98
CA VAL A 29 2.60 4.22 -11.26
C VAL A 29 2.52 5.68 -10.84
N ILE A 30 3.32 6.05 -9.85
CA ILE A 30 3.43 7.42 -9.33
C ILE A 30 4.79 7.99 -9.74
N LYS A 31 4.79 9.13 -10.45
CA LYS A 31 6.00 9.88 -10.81
C LYS A 31 5.98 11.22 -10.11
N MET A 32 7.07 11.53 -9.41
CA MET A 32 7.27 12.81 -8.73
C MET A 32 8.70 13.29 -8.98
N THR A 33 8.87 14.60 -9.02
CA THR A 33 10.19 15.23 -9.18
C THR A 33 10.50 16.05 -7.93
N VAL A 34 11.70 15.90 -7.39
CA VAL A 34 12.16 16.67 -6.22
C VAL A 34 12.05 18.17 -6.50
N GLY A 35 11.49 18.92 -5.55
CA GLY A 35 11.25 20.36 -5.66
C GLY A 35 10.07 20.76 -6.54
N SER A 36 9.43 19.82 -7.24
CA SER A 36 8.25 20.09 -8.08
C SER A 36 6.96 19.70 -7.36
N LYS A 37 5.95 20.56 -7.44
CA LYS A 37 4.57 20.21 -7.04
C LYS A 37 3.81 19.44 -8.11
N ASP A 38 4.34 19.36 -9.33
CA ASP A 38 3.73 18.56 -10.39
C ASP A 38 4.13 17.09 -10.23
N ALA A 39 3.12 16.23 -10.09
CA ALA A 39 3.25 14.78 -10.06
C ALA A 39 2.37 14.13 -11.14
N PHE A 40 2.57 12.83 -11.36
CA PHE A 40 1.74 12.05 -12.27
C PHE A 40 1.32 10.73 -11.61
N VAL A 41 0.03 10.40 -11.69
CA VAL A 41 -0.51 9.09 -11.29
C VAL A 41 -1.07 8.45 -12.55
N ASN A 42 -0.50 7.30 -12.95
CA ASN A 42 -0.86 6.59 -14.17
C ASN A 42 -0.87 7.50 -15.41
N GLY A 43 0.12 8.41 -15.49
CA GLY A 43 0.26 9.38 -16.58
C GLY A 43 -0.62 10.62 -16.49
N LYS A 44 -1.58 10.68 -15.55
CA LYS A 44 -2.42 11.86 -15.31
C LYS A 44 -1.72 12.82 -14.35
N LYS A 45 -1.60 14.09 -14.74
CA LYS A 45 -1.02 15.14 -13.91
C LYS A 45 -1.87 15.40 -12.66
N VAL A 46 -1.21 15.53 -11.51
CA VAL A 46 -1.79 15.91 -10.22
C VAL A 46 -0.86 16.92 -9.52
N THR A 47 -1.45 17.91 -8.86
CA THR A 47 -0.70 18.89 -8.07
C THR A 47 -0.59 18.41 -6.63
N LEU A 48 0.63 18.37 -6.10
CA LEU A 48 0.94 18.00 -4.72
C LEU A 48 0.77 19.19 -3.77
N ASP A 49 0.32 18.92 -2.55
CA ASP A 49 0.30 19.91 -1.47
C ASP A 49 1.73 20.36 -1.10
N SER A 50 2.63 19.37 -0.99
CA SER A 50 4.06 19.55 -0.71
C SER A 50 4.90 18.81 -1.75
N PRO A 51 5.96 19.42 -2.32
CA PRO A 51 6.87 18.73 -3.22
C PRO A 51 7.72 17.70 -2.45
N PRO A 52 8.24 16.66 -3.12
CA PRO A 52 9.31 15.87 -2.55
C PRO A 52 10.54 16.74 -2.29
N VAL A 53 11.24 16.48 -1.19
CA VAL A 53 12.44 17.23 -0.78
C VAL A 53 13.55 16.28 -0.42
N ILE A 54 14.80 16.72 -0.55
CA ILE A 54 15.94 15.99 0.00
C ILE A 54 16.29 16.62 1.34
N ASP A 55 16.25 15.81 2.39
CA ASP A 55 16.70 16.19 3.72
C ASP A 55 17.66 15.14 4.25
N ASN A 56 18.81 15.59 4.78
CA ASN A 56 19.84 14.71 5.36
C ASN A 56 20.22 13.47 4.49
N GLY A 57 20.28 13.64 3.17
CA GLY A 57 20.62 12.57 2.23
C GLY A 57 19.50 11.54 2.00
N ARG A 58 18.26 11.87 2.39
CA ARG A 58 17.05 11.07 2.15
C ARG A 58 16.03 11.91 1.41
N THR A 59 15.33 11.28 0.46
CA THR A 59 14.23 11.94 -0.24
C THR A 59 12.94 11.73 0.56
N LEU A 60 12.42 12.80 1.14
CA LEU A 60 11.10 12.81 1.78
C LEU A 60 10.03 13.03 0.72
N VAL A 61 8.98 12.22 0.78
CA VAL A 61 7.89 12.20 -0.18
C VAL A 61 6.54 12.39 0.53
N PRO A 62 5.52 12.95 -0.13
CA PRO A 62 4.22 13.17 0.51
C PRO A 62 3.50 11.85 0.81
N PHE A 63 3.61 11.37 2.05
CA PHE A 63 3.09 10.08 2.50
C PHE A 63 1.58 9.89 2.21
N ARG A 64 0.77 10.90 2.55
CA ARG A 64 -0.69 10.88 2.31
C ARG A 64 -1.03 10.69 0.84
N PHE A 65 -0.39 11.47 -0.04
CA PHE A 65 -0.63 11.41 -1.48
C PHE A 65 -0.35 10.02 -2.05
N ILE A 66 0.76 9.40 -1.65
CA ILE A 66 1.11 8.04 -2.10
C ILE A 66 0.04 7.05 -1.62
N GLY A 67 -0.34 7.11 -0.35
CA GLY A 67 -1.37 6.25 0.23
C GLY A 67 -2.70 6.37 -0.50
N GLU A 68 -3.23 7.57 -0.64
CA GLU A 68 -4.51 7.81 -1.30
C GLU A 68 -4.48 7.40 -2.77
N SER A 69 -3.36 7.64 -3.47
CA SER A 69 -3.19 7.24 -4.88
C SER A 69 -3.26 5.72 -5.08
N ILE A 70 -2.83 4.93 -4.10
CA ILE A 70 -2.94 3.47 -4.15
C ILE A 70 -4.23 2.93 -3.51
N GLY A 71 -5.09 3.80 -2.95
CA GLY A 71 -6.36 3.42 -2.34
C GLY A 71 -6.30 3.15 -0.83
N ALA A 72 -5.23 3.58 -0.15
CA ALA A 72 -5.15 3.52 1.29
C ALA A 72 -6.05 4.58 1.94
N LYS A 73 -6.59 4.25 3.12
CA LYS A 73 -7.31 5.19 3.98
C LYS A 73 -6.34 5.77 5.01
N ILE A 74 -6.28 7.09 5.07
CA ILE A 74 -5.43 7.81 6.02
C ILE A 74 -6.31 8.44 7.10
N SER A 75 -5.94 8.27 8.37
CA SER A 75 -6.55 8.96 9.50
C SER A 75 -5.50 9.73 10.30
N TRP A 76 -5.95 10.75 11.03
CA TRP A 76 -5.09 11.55 11.89
C TRP A 76 -5.74 11.68 13.27
N ASP A 77 -5.00 11.28 14.31
CA ASP A 77 -5.30 11.54 15.70
C ASP A 77 -4.40 12.68 16.20
N ALA A 78 -4.98 13.87 16.31
CA ALA A 78 -4.25 15.06 16.73
C ALA A 78 -3.81 15.00 18.20
N THR A 79 -4.55 14.31 19.05
CA THR A 79 -4.26 14.20 20.49
C THR A 79 -3.03 13.34 20.72
N LYS A 80 -2.92 12.23 19.98
CA LYS A 80 -1.78 11.31 20.06
C LYS A 80 -0.64 11.64 19.09
N LYS A 81 -0.89 12.56 18.15
CA LYS A 81 -0.01 12.85 17.01
C LYS A 81 0.27 11.59 16.18
N GLU A 82 -0.77 10.80 15.96
CA GLU A 82 -0.70 9.52 15.26
C GLU A 82 -1.36 9.61 13.88
N VAL A 83 -0.66 9.10 12.87
CA VAL A 83 -1.18 8.86 11.54
C VAL A 83 -1.58 7.39 11.46
N GLY A 84 -2.86 7.13 11.17
CA GLY A 84 -3.33 5.80 10.81
C GLY A 84 -3.32 5.64 9.29
N TYR A 85 -2.94 4.45 8.84
CA TYR A 85 -2.85 4.09 7.43
C TYR A 85 -3.39 2.68 7.24
N VAL A 86 -4.45 2.53 6.44
CA VAL A 86 -5.09 1.24 6.17
C VAL A 86 -5.09 0.97 4.68
N PHE A 87 -4.39 -0.09 4.26
CA PHE A 87 -4.34 -0.53 2.86
C PHE A 87 -4.54 -2.04 2.76
N GLY A 88 -5.70 -2.46 2.26
CA GLY A 88 -6.11 -3.86 2.33
C GLY A 88 -6.14 -4.32 3.79
N ASP A 89 -5.38 -5.38 4.11
CA ASP A 89 -5.24 -5.91 5.46
C ASP A 89 -4.11 -5.26 6.27
N ILE A 90 -3.36 -4.33 5.67
CA ILE A 90 -2.25 -3.63 6.32
C ILE A 90 -2.80 -2.48 7.15
N ASN A 91 -2.54 -2.51 8.46
CA ASN A 91 -2.79 -1.43 9.41
C ASN A 91 -1.44 -0.89 9.88
N LEU A 92 -1.13 0.34 9.51
CA LEU A 92 0.08 1.04 9.90
C LEU A 92 -0.28 2.23 10.79
N THR A 93 0.40 2.34 11.93
CA THR A 93 0.37 3.51 12.81
C THR A 93 1.75 4.13 12.86
N LEU A 94 1.82 5.42 12.56
CA LEU A 94 3.02 6.25 12.69
C LEU A 94 2.77 7.32 13.73
N THR A 95 3.76 7.60 14.58
CA THR A 95 3.70 8.73 15.52
C THR A 95 4.70 9.78 15.08
N ILE A 96 4.27 11.05 14.97
CA ILE A 96 5.14 12.14 14.51
C ILE A 96 6.35 12.30 15.42
N GLY A 97 7.54 12.39 14.82
CA GLY A 97 8.81 12.48 15.52
C GLY A 97 9.33 11.17 16.12
N SER A 98 8.63 10.05 15.90
CA SER A 98 9.04 8.73 16.37
C SER A 98 9.61 7.88 15.25
N ASN A 99 10.77 7.27 15.46
CA ASN A 99 11.33 6.26 14.56
C ASN A 99 10.62 4.89 14.68
N LYS A 100 9.53 4.78 15.45
CA LYS A 100 8.76 3.54 15.58
C LYS A 100 7.54 3.62 14.68
N ALA A 101 7.44 2.66 13.77
CA ALA A 101 6.23 2.35 13.02
C ALA A 101 5.61 1.09 13.58
N VAL A 102 4.28 1.05 13.73
CA VAL A 102 3.55 -0.17 14.11
C VAL A 102 2.83 -0.68 12.87
N VAL A 103 3.23 -1.85 12.36
CA VAL A 103 2.61 -2.51 11.20
C VAL A 103 1.92 -3.77 11.70
N ASN A 104 0.60 -3.86 11.58
CA ASN A 104 -0.20 -5.01 12.03
C ASN A 104 0.16 -5.42 13.47
N ASN A 105 0.26 -4.44 14.37
CA ASN A 105 0.65 -4.59 15.78
C ASN A 105 2.13 -4.98 16.03
N VAL A 106 2.96 -5.07 14.99
CA VAL A 106 4.40 -5.32 15.10
C VAL A 106 5.19 -4.02 14.99
N ILE A 107 6.09 -3.78 15.95
CA ILE A 107 6.96 -2.60 15.95
C ILE A 107 8.10 -2.81 14.94
N ASN A 108 8.26 -1.83 14.05
CA ASN A 108 9.33 -1.73 13.07
C ASN A 108 10.07 -0.40 13.27
N MET A 109 11.40 -0.43 13.22
CA MET A 109 12.23 0.76 13.36
C MET A 109 12.46 1.41 11.99
N LEU A 110 12.26 2.71 11.92
CA LEU A 110 12.54 3.56 10.76
C LEU A 110 13.91 4.24 10.92
N ASP A 111 14.56 4.47 9.79
CA ASP A 111 15.80 5.25 9.74
C ASP A 111 15.54 6.76 9.88
N VAL A 112 14.42 7.24 9.33
CA VAL A 112 13.97 8.64 9.43
C VAL A 112 12.57 8.70 10.07
N PRO A 113 12.36 9.55 11.10
CA PRO A 113 11.03 9.75 11.68
C PRO A 113 10.09 10.50 10.72
N PRO A 114 8.78 10.24 10.80
CA PRO A 114 7.74 10.98 10.09
C PRO A 114 7.39 12.32 10.77
#